data_AF-A0A965XWC1-F1
#
_entry.id   AF-A0A965XWC1-F1
#
_cell.length_a   1.000
_cell.length_b   1.000
_cell.length_c   1.000
_cell.angle_alpha   90.00
_cell.angle_beta   90.00
_cell.angle_gamma   90.00
#
_symmetry.space_group_name_H-M   'P 1'
#
loop_
_entity.id
_entity.type
_entity.pdbx_description
1 polymer ?
#
loop_
_entity_poly.entity_id
_entity_poly.type
_entity_poly.pdbx_seq_one_letter_code
_entity_poly.pdbx_strand_id
1 'polypeptide(L)'
;MKDFWTTIEGYITSFSDMLGMPLFVVLIGGGVFFMIYSGFVPFRYYMRAIKALKSKDNDAPGQISSFEALTSAIAATVGMGSISGVAVAITMGGPGAIFWMWVSAAAGMATKFFEGSLTIMYKGKDSEGELQGGPMYMITKGLGPKWKPMAVFFSIFGLIGTLCLWQANQLTEAITSVLHHDTGLEATFGIKLGIGVTICALVSVVILGGIKRISKVSSKVVPGMVALYFILVAYIIFTNLPEVPAVFSSIFEGAFNFKAGAGGLAGTAIIIGVRRATLVNEAGVGTASMMHGASRNKQPIREGLVAMIGPSIDSGLVCTLT
;
A
#
# COMPACT_ATOMS: atom_id res chain seq x y z
N MET A 1 -19.08 -30.58 1.98
CA MET A 1 -18.44 -29.38 2.60
C MET A 1 -17.44 -28.70 1.66
N LYS A 2 -16.52 -29.41 0.97
CA LYS A 2 -15.62 -28.80 -0.03
C LYS A 2 -16.37 -28.09 -1.18
N ASP A 3 -17.48 -28.67 -1.64
CA ASP A 3 -18.29 -28.07 -2.73
C ASP A 3 -19.01 -26.77 -2.32
N PHE A 4 -19.35 -26.62 -1.03
CA PHE A 4 -19.98 -25.41 -0.52
C PHE A 4 -18.97 -24.25 -0.45
N TRP A 5 -17.77 -24.51 0.05
CA TRP A 5 -16.71 -23.51 0.14
C TRP A 5 -16.21 -23.08 -1.24
N THR A 6 -16.05 -24.02 -2.18
CA THR A 6 -15.67 -23.71 -3.57
C THR A 6 -16.76 -22.94 -4.31
N THR A 7 -18.03 -23.23 -4.03
CA THR A 7 -19.16 -22.44 -4.58
C THR A 7 -19.15 -21.00 -4.04
N ILE A 8 -18.95 -20.81 -2.73
CA ILE A 8 -18.81 -19.47 -2.13
C ILE A 8 -17.59 -18.74 -2.71
N GLU A 9 -16.46 -19.42 -2.80
CA GLU A 9 -15.24 -18.88 -3.40
C GLU A 9 -15.48 -18.41 -4.84
N GLY A 10 -16.18 -19.21 -5.64
CA GLY A 10 -16.58 -18.86 -7.00
C GLY A 10 -17.47 -17.62 -7.09
N TYR A 11 -18.44 -17.48 -6.17
CA TYR A 11 -19.26 -16.27 -6.11
C TYR A 11 -18.46 -15.03 -5.69
N ILE A 12 -17.57 -15.17 -4.71
CA ILE A 12 -16.72 -14.06 -4.23
C ILE A 12 -15.75 -13.61 -5.33
N THR A 13 -15.11 -14.55 -6.03
CA THR A 13 -14.19 -14.24 -7.14
C THR A 13 -14.92 -13.56 -8.29
N SER A 14 -16.07 -14.10 -8.70
CA SER A 14 -16.90 -13.49 -9.75
C SER A 14 -17.33 -12.06 -9.40
N PHE A 15 -17.78 -11.83 -8.17
CA PHE A 15 -18.15 -10.49 -7.69
C PHE A 15 -16.94 -9.53 -7.64
N SER A 16 -15.79 -10.03 -7.18
CA SER A 16 -14.53 -9.27 -7.14
C SER A 16 -14.05 -8.87 -8.55
N ASP A 17 -14.14 -9.77 -9.52
CA ASP A 17 -13.74 -9.50 -10.90
C ASP A 17 -14.69 -8.54 -11.61
N MET A 18 -16.00 -8.63 -11.34
CA MET A 18 -16.99 -7.67 -11.85
C MET A 18 -16.70 -6.24 -11.36
N LEU A 19 -16.32 -6.08 -10.09
CA LEU A 19 -15.99 -4.77 -9.51
C LEU A 19 -14.58 -4.29 -9.86
N GLY A 20 -13.67 -5.18 -10.26
CA GLY A 20 -12.26 -4.85 -10.50
C GLY A 20 -12.05 -3.75 -11.54
N MET A 21 -12.73 -3.83 -12.68
CA MET A 21 -12.60 -2.81 -13.75
C MET A 21 -13.25 -1.46 -13.40
N PRO A 22 -14.50 -1.41 -12.89
CA PRO A 22 -15.08 -0.15 -12.42
C PRO A 22 -14.24 0.53 -11.32
N LEU A 23 -13.76 -0.24 -10.35
CA LEU A 23 -12.96 0.28 -9.24
C LEU A 23 -11.62 0.84 -9.73
N PHE A 24 -10.97 0.14 -10.67
CA PHE A 24 -9.78 0.64 -11.37
C PHE A 24 -10.03 2.01 -12.01
N VAL A 25 -11.12 2.15 -12.76
CA VAL A 25 -11.41 3.39 -13.51
C VAL A 25 -11.63 4.54 -12.53
N VAL A 26 -12.33 4.28 -11.42
CA VAL A 26 -12.58 5.29 -10.38
C VAL A 26 -11.30 5.67 -9.64
N LEU A 27 -10.45 4.70 -9.28
CA LEU A 27 -9.22 4.97 -8.54
C LEU A 27 -8.20 5.75 -9.37
N ILE A 28 -7.95 5.30 -10.60
CA ILE A 28 -6.95 5.91 -11.49
C ILE A 28 -7.50 7.17 -12.11
N GLY A 29 -8.73 7.15 -12.61
CA GLY A 29 -9.41 8.32 -13.13
C GLY A 29 -9.56 9.40 -12.05
N GLY A 30 -9.89 9.02 -10.81
CA GLY A 30 -9.93 9.91 -9.66
C GLY A 30 -8.57 10.48 -9.31
N GLY A 31 -7.50 9.66 -9.28
CA GLY A 31 -6.14 10.14 -9.03
C GLY A 31 -5.64 11.10 -10.12
N VAL A 32 -5.92 10.81 -11.39
CA VAL A 32 -5.60 11.71 -12.51
C VAL A 32 -6.42 13.00 -12.43
N PHE A 33 -7.71 12.90 -12.12
CA PHE A 33 -8.56 14.07 -11.88
C PHE A 33 -8.00 14.95 -10.76
N PHE A 34 -7.65 14.38 -9.62
CA PHE A 34 -7.04 15.11 -8.49
C PHE A 34 -5.67 15.69 -8.84
N MET A 35 -4.89 14.99 -9.65
CA MET A 35 -3.60 15.48 -10.13
C MET A 35 -3.76 16.75 -10.99
N ILE A 36 -4.71 16.74 -11.92
CA ILE A 36 -5.01 17.88 -12.80
C ILE A 36 -5.66 19.02 -11.99
N TYR A 37 -6.67 18.70 -11.18
CA TYR A 37 -7.41 19.66 -10.35
C TYR A 37 -6.49 20.40 -9.37
N SER A 38 -5.55 19.68 -8.74
CA SER A 38 -4.56 20.28 -7.84
C SER A 38 -3.44 21.03 -8.59
N GLY A 39 -3.42 21.04 -9.92
CA GLY A 39 -2.35 21.66 -10.70
C GLY A 39 -0.98 21.04 -10.41
N PHE A 40 -0.92 19.71 -10.23
CA PHE A 40 0.30 18.96 -9.91
C PHE A 40 1.00 19.42 -8.61
N VAL A 41 0.26 19.98 -7.65
CA VAL A 41 0.77 20.35 -6.31
C VAL A 41 1.58 19.24 -5.63
N PRO A 42 1.15 17.96 -5.63
CA PRO A 42 1.92 16.86 -5.06
C PRO A 42 3.36 16.77 -5.61
N PHE A 43 3.51 16.94 -6.92
CA PHE A 43 4.80 16.85 -7.62
C PHE A 43 5.63 18.12 -7.44
N ARG A 44 5.01 19.30 -7.54
CA ARG A 44 5.69 20.60 -7.39
C ARG A 44 6.28 20.80 -6.01
N TYR A 45 5.62 20.28 -4.97
CA TYR A 45 6.04 20.45 -3.58
C TYR A 45 6.65 19.20 -2.94
N TYR A 46 7.06 18.22 -3.74
CA TYR A 46 7.67 16.99 -3.26
C TYR A 46 8.89 17.24 -2.34
N MET A 47 9.75 18.19 -2.69
CA MET A 47 10.90 18.57 -1.83
C MET A 47 10.47 19.19 -0.49
N ARG A 48 9.33 19.88 -0.45
CA ARG A 48 8.77 20.41 0.81
C ARG A 48 8.18 19.27 1.66
N ALA A 49 7.63 18.25 1.03
CA ALA A 49 7.14 17.05 1.71
C ALA A 49 8.26 16.32 2.45
N ILE A 50 9.41 16.10 1.81
CA ILE A 50 10.59 15.49 2.44
C ILE A 50 11.08 16.33 3.62
N LYS A 51 11.11 17.67 3.46
CA LYS A 51 11.46 18.57 4.57
C LYS A 51 10.45 18.51 5.71
N ALA A 52 9.16 18.34 5.41
CA ALA A 52 8.10 18.25 6.41
C ALA A 52 8.23 17.01 7.31
N LEU A 53 8.85 15.92 6.83
CA LEU A 53 9.16 14.73 7.64
C LEU A 53 10.08 15.01 8.83
N LYS A 54 10.99 16.00 8.69
CA LYS A 54 11.94 16.37 9.74
C LYS A 54 11.33 17.31 10.78
N SER A 55 10.22 17.96 10.46
CA SER A 55 9.58 18.91 11.35
C SER A 55 8.70 18.17 12.36
N LYS A 56 8.89 18.46 13.65
CA LYS A 56 8.12 17.89 14.76
C LYS A 56 7.20 18.96 15.32
N ASP A 57 5.89 18.76 15.20
CA ASP A 57 4.91 19.57 15.91
C ASP A 57 4.58 18.90 17.25
N ASN A 58 5.35 19.23 18.28
CA ASN A 58 5.16 18.67 19.62
C ASN A 58 3.88 19.17 20.30
N ASP A 59 3.35 20.32 19.86
CA ASP A 59 2.21 21.03 20.45
C ASP A 59 0.87 20.77 19.73
N ALA A 60 0.86 19.84 18.77
CA ALA A 60 -0.32 19.43 18.05
C ALA A 60 -1.02 18.24 18.71
N PRO A 61 -2.37 18.24 18.79
CA PRO A 61 -3.11 17.13 19.37
C PRO A 61 -3.05 15.92 18.43
N GLY A 62 -2.76 14.75 19.01
CA GLY A 62 -2.55 13.49 18.30
C GLY A 62 -1.62 12.56 19.10
N GLN A 63 -1.52 11.31 18.67
CA GLN A 63 -0.82 10.27 19.43
C GLN A 63 0.60 10.01 18.92
N ILE A 64 0.83 10.22 17.62
CA ILE A 64 2.09 9.90 16.93
C ILE A 64 2.55 11.06 16.06
N SER A 65 3.84 11.12 15.71
CA SER A 65 4.35 12.12 14.76
C SER A 65 3.97 11.80 13.31
N SER A 66 4.01 12.78 12.40
CA SER A 66 3.76 12.55 10.96
C SER A 66 4.75 11.57 10.34
N PHE A 67 6.01 11.55 10.80
CA PHE A 67 6.99 10.56 10.37
C PHE A 67 6.62 9.15 10.84
N GLU A 68 6.24 9.01 12.10
CA GLU A 68 5.73 7.74 12.64
C GLU A 68 4.50 7.25 11.88
N ALA A 69 3.54 8.15 11.60
CA ALA A 69 2.36 7.83 10.80
C ALA A 69 2.72 7.35 9.38
N LEU A 70 3.62 8.07 8.69
CA LEU A 70 4.10 7.66 7.37
C LEU A 70 4.81 6.30 7.43
N THR A 71 5.76 6.11 8.34
CA THR A 71 6.50 4.84 8.44
C THR A 71 5.59 3.67 8.80
N SER A 72 4.55 3.87 9.60
CA SER A 72 3.54 2.84 9.86
C SER A 72 2.65 2.55 8.66
N ALA A 73 2.27 3.56 7.88
CA ALA A 73 1.56 3.34 6.62
C ALA A 73 2.44 2.60 5.60
N ILE A 74 3.72 2.94 5.53
CA ILE A 74 4.71 2.21 4.72
C ILE A 74 4.92 0.79 5.24
N ALA A 75 4.91 0.56 6.55
CA ALA A 75 5.01 -0.78 7.15
C ALA A 75 3.87 -1.71 6.68
N ALA A 76 2.68 -1.15 6.50
CA ALA A 76 1.51 -1.90 6.08
C ALA A 76 1.53 -2.21 4.57
N THR A 77 2.10 -1.30 3.77
CA THR A 77 2.12 -1.40 2.30
C THR A 77 3.36 -2.14 1.80
N VAL A 78 4.55 -1.78 2.27
CA VAL A 78 5.81 -2.42 1.86
C VAL A 78 5.97 -3.75 2.58
N GLY A 79 5.74 -4.83 1.84
CA GLY A 79 5.98 -6.19 2.33
C GLY A 79 6.10 -7.21 1.21
N MET A 80 6.01 -8.49 1.55
CA MET A 80 6.01 -9.58 0.55
C MET A 80 4.89 -9.44 -0.48
N GLY A 81 3.76 -8.83 -0.11
CA GLY A 81 2.68 -8.50 -1.05
C GLY A 81 3.13 -7.60 -2.22
N SER A 82 3.93 -6.56 -1.95
CA SER A 82 4.48 -5.67 -3.00
C SER A 82 5.44 -6.42 -3.91
N ILE A 83 6.38 -7.17 -3.32
CA ILE A 83 7.43 -7.88 -4.07
C ILE A 83 6.83 -9.00 -4.94
N SER A 84 6.02 -9.87 -4.34
CA SER A 84 5.31 -10.93 -5.07
C SER A 84 4.30 -10.37 -6.07
N GLY A 85 3.67 -9.24 -5.75
CA GLY A 85 2.75 -8.53 -6.64
C GLY A 85 3.41 -8.06 -7.93
N VAL A 86 4.61 -7.50 -7.85
CA VAL A 86 5.43 -7.10 -9.01
C VAL A 86 5.81 -8.33 -9.84
N ALA A 87 6.29 -9.40 -9.19
CA ALA A 87 6.65 -10.64 -9.90
C ALA A 87 5.44 -11.24 -10.67
N VAL A 88 4.26 -11.26 -10.05
CA VAL A 88 3.02 -11.67 -10.73
C VAL A 88 2.64 -10.72 -11.87
N ALA A 89 2.83 -9.41 -11.70
CA ALA A 89 2.54 -8.44 -12.74
C ALA A 89 3.46 -8.61 -13.96
N ILE A 90 4.75 -8.87 -13.76
CA ILE A 90 5.70 -9.12 -14.86
C ILE A 90 5.39 -10.45 -15.56
N THR A 91 5.10 -11.50 -14.80
CA THR A 91 4.82 -12.84 -15.38
C THR A 91 3.52 -12.87 -16.17
N MET A 92 2.47 -12.17 -15.70
CA MET A 92 1.18 -12.16 -16.39
C MET A 92 1.03 -11.03 -17.42
N GLY A 93 1.60 -9.85 -17.16
CA GLY A 93 1.44 -8.64 -17.97
C GLY A 93 2.69 -8.24 -18.76
N GLY A 94 3.83 -8.92 -18.58
CA GLY A 94 5.10 -8.58 -19.20
C GLY A 94 5.79 -7.37 -18.55
N PRO A 95 6.98 -6.99 -19.05
CA PRO A 95 7.77 -5.88 -18.49
C PRO A 95 7.07 -4.52 -18.60
N GLY A 96 6.15 -4.36 -19.55
CA GLY A 96 5.34 -3.16 -19.72
C GLY A 96 4.42 -2.84 -18.54
N ALA A 97 4.10 -3.82 -17.69
CA ALA A 97 3.32 -3.60 -16.49
C ALA A 97 3.98 -2.58 -15.55
N ILE A 98 5.32 -2.58 -15.45
CA ILE A 98 6.10 -1.68 -14.55
C ILE A 98 5.83 -0.21 -14.88
N PHE A 99 5.82 0.17 -16.17
CA PHE A 99 5.52 1.54 -16.58
C PHE A 99 4.15 1.99 -16.06
N TRP A 100 3.15 1.13 -16.18
CA TRP A 100 1.80 1.42 -15.72
C TRP A 100 1.68 1.41 -14.19
N MET A 101 2.54 0.65 -13.49
CA MET A 101 2.69 0.77 -12.04
C MET A 101 3.22 2.17 -11.65
N TRP A 102 4.14 2.76 -12.41
CA TRP A 102 4.61 4.14 -12.17
C TRP A 102 3.50 5.18 -12.39
N VAL A 103 2.71 5.03 -13.45
CA VAL A 103 1.56 5.91 -13.72
C VAL A 103 0.53 5.81 -12.58
N SER A 104 0.26 4.59 -12.11
CA SER A 104 -0.61 4.34 -10.96
C SER A 104 -0.05 4.95 -9.67
N ALA A 105 1.26 4.81 -9.42
CA ALA A 105 1.91 5.43 -8.27
C ALA A 105 1.78 6.97 -8.31
N ALA A 106 1.97 7.57 -9.49
CA ALA A 106 1.80 9.00 -9.70
C ALA A 106 0.35 9.46 -9.39
N ALA A 107 -0.65 8.76 -9.94
CA ALA A 107 -2.06 9.01 -9.63
C ALA A 107 -2.36 8.81 -8.13
N GLY A 108 -1.78 7.77 -7.53
CA GLY A 108 -1.92 7.43 -6.13
C GLY A 108 -1.34 8.47 -5.19
N MET A 109 -0.22 9.12 -5.55
CA MET A 109 0.32 10.27 -4.80
C MET A 109 -0.69 11.41 -4.73
N ALA A 110 -1.39 11.71 -5.82
CA ALA A 110 -2.41 12.75 -5.83
C ALA A 110 -3.60 12.38 -4.94
N THR A 111 -4.11 11.15 -5.05
CA THR A 111 -5.20 10.66 -4.18
C THR A 111 -4.80 10.71 -2.70
N LYS A 112 -3.60 10.22 -2.35
CA LYS A 112 -3.10 10.21 -0.96
C LYS A 112 -2.90 11.61 -0.39
N PHE A 113 -2.52 12.59 -1.23
CA PHE A 113 -2.45 13.98 -0.80
C PHE A 113 -3.79 14.48 -0.28
N PHE A 114 -4.87 14.25 -1.04
CA PHE A 114 -6.22 14.64 -0.63
C PHE A 114 -6.72 13.82 0.56
N GLU A 115 -6.50 12.50 0.59
CA GLU A 115 -6.85 11.66 1.75
C GLU A 115 -6.18 12.15 3.04
N GLY A 116 -4.87 12.41 3.00
CA GLY A 116 -4.12 12.90 4.15
C GLY A 116 -4.60 14.27 4.62
N SER A 117 -4.89 15.19 3.70
CA SER A 117 -5.45 16.50 4.04
C SER A 117 -6.85 16.40 4.64
N LEU A 118 -7.77 15.66 4.02
CA LEU A 118 -9.14 15.50 4.49
C LEU A 118 -9.20 14.83 5.87
N THR A 119 -8.31 13.87 6.13
CA THR A 119 -8.21 13.20 7.42
C THR A 119 -7.94 14.18 8.56
N ILE A 120 -7.06 15.16 8.33
CA ILE A 120 -6.72 16.17 9.34
C ILE A 120 -7.82 17.23 9.46
N MET A 121 -8.47 17.60 8.36
CA MET A 121 -9.61 18.54 8.39
C MET A 121 -10.82 17.97 9.15
N TYR A 122 -11.09 16.68 8.98
CA TYR A 122 -12.29 16.03 9.51
C TYR A 122 -11.98 15.05 10.64
N LYS A 123 -11.07 15.39 11.55
CA LYS A 123 -10.77 14.53 12.70
C LYS A 123 -11.97 14.32 13.62
N GLY A 124 -12.13 13.10 14.08
CA GLY A 124 -13.08 12.66 15.10
C GLY A 124 -12.44 12.50 16.47
N LYS A 125 -13.30 12.24 17.47
CA LYS A 125 -12.88 11.64 18.73
C LYS A 125 -13.47 10.24 18.80
N ASP A 126 -12.67 9.29 19.26
CA ASP A 126 -13.17 7.95 19.57
C ASP A 126 -13.90 7.91 20.92
N SER A 127 -14.28 6.70 21.33
CA SER A 127 -14.96 6.42 22.60
C SER A 127 -14.14 6.79 23.84
N GLU A 128 -12.81 6.86 23.71
CA GLU A 128 -11.89 7.26 24.80
C GLU A 128 -11.59 8.76 24.76
N GLY A 129 -12.18 9.51 23.82
CA GLY A 129 -11.97 10.94 23.65
C GLY A 129 -10.70 11.29 22.90
N GLU A 130 -9.99 10.29 22.38
CA GLU A 130 -8.74 10.43 21.65
C GLU A 130 -9.00 10.85 20.20
N LEU A 131 -8.13 11.72 19.68
CA LEU A 131 -8.27 12.25 18.32
C LEU A 131 -7.90 11.20 17.29
N GLN A 132 -8.89 10.80 16.49
CA GLN A 132 -8.75 9.83 15.42
C GLN A 132 -9.15 10.45 14.08
N GLY A 133 -8.67 9.87 12.99
CA GLY A 133 -9.06 10.25 11.64
C GLY A 133 -9.22 9.04 10.74
N GLY A 134 -9.60 9.28 9.50
CA GLY A 134 -9.86 8.24 8.52
C GLY A 134 -11.20 8.42 7.81
N PRO A 135 -11.52 7.55 6.84
CA PRO A 135 -12.62 7.77 5.91
C PRO A 135 -13.98 7.78 6.61
N MET A 136 -14.16 6.98 7.66
CA MET A 136 -15.37 6.99 8.50
C MET A 136 -15.65 8.38 9.11
N TYR A 137 -14.62 9.11 9.52
CA TYR A 137 -14.76 10.47 10.05
C TYR A 137 -14.91 11.50 8.94
N MET A 138 -14.21 11.35 7.81
CA MET A 138 -14.41 12.19 6.63
C MET A 138 -15.85 12.13 6.13
N ILE A 139 -16.45 10.94 6.06
CA ILE A 139 -17.82 10.75 5.60
C ILE A 139 -18.80 11.38 6.58
N THR A 140 -18.69 11.05 7.88
CA THR A 140 -19.66 11.52 8.88
C THR A 140 -19.58 13.02 9.14
N LYS A 141 -18.37 13.60 9.15
CA LYS A 141 -18.15 15.03 9.44
C LYS A 141 -18.10 15.91 8.19
N GLY A 142 -17.69 15.37 7.04
CA GLY A 142 -17.57 16.11 5.79
C GLY A 142 -18.82 16.07 4.93
N LEU A 143 -19.39 14.87 4.69
CA LEU A 143 -20.60 14.69 3.87
C LEU A 143 -21.89 14.82 4.69
N GLY A 144 -21.78 14.76 6.02
CA GLY A 144 -22.88 14.94 6.97
C GLY A 144 -23.58 13.64 7.38
N PRO A 145 -24.56 13.73 8.29
CA PRO A 145 -25.15 12.57 8.97
C PRO A 145 -25.92 11.63 8.04
N LYS A 146 -26.40 12.13 6.88
CA LYS A 146 -27.11 11.32 5.87
C LYS A 146 -26.22 10.21 5.28
N TRP A 147 -24.91 10.39 5.29
CA TRP A 147 -23.93 9.42 4.76
C TRP A 147 -23.38 8.47 5.82
N LYS A 148 -23.91 8.50 7.05
CA LYS A 148 -23.52 7.60 8.14
C LYS A 148 -23.58 6.11 7.75
N PRO A 149 -24.57 5.61 6.96
CA PRO A 149 -24.55 4.22 6.51
C PRO A 149 -23.28 3.84 5.76
N MET A 150 -22.73 4.74 4.94
CA MET A 150 -21.50 4.52 4.18
C MET A 150 -20.26 4.46 5.08
N ALA A 151 -20.24 5.25 6.15
CA ALA A 151 -19.17 5.18 7.15
C ALA A 151 -19.20 3.85 7.92
N VAL A 152 -20.39 3.35 8.26
CA VAL A 152 -20.55 2.03 8.89
C VAL A 152 -20.12 0.91 7.95
N PHE A 153 -20.53 1.01 6.67
CA PHE A 153 -20.09 0.09 5.63
C PHE A 153 -18.56 0.06 5.53
N PHE A 154 -17.92 1.23 5.41
CA PHE A 154 -16.46 1.32 5.40
C PHE A 154 -15.83 0.69 6.64
N SER A 155 -16.35 0.92 7.84
CA SER A 155 -15.79 0.35 9.07
C SER A 155 -15.87 -1.18 9.10
N ILE A 156 -16.98 -1.78 8.65
CA ILE A 156 -17.16 -3.25 8.62
C ILE A 156 -16.20 -3.87 7.62
N PHE A 157 -16.17 -3.36 6.38
CA PHE A 157 -15.29 -3.89 5.34
C PHE A 157 -13.83 -3.57 5.61
N GLY A 158 -13.53 -2.43 6.22
CA GLY A 158 -12.19 -2.06 6.67
C GLY A 158 -11.66 -3.05 7.70
N LEU A 159 -12.48 -3.46 8.68
CA LEU A 159 -12.10 -4.45 9.68
C LEU A 159 -11.72 -5.80 9.05
N ILE A 160 -12.50 -6.26 8.07
CA ILE A 160 -12.22 -7.51 7.34
C ILE A 160 -11.01 -7.35 6.41
N GLY A 161 -10.93 -6.23 5.69
CA GLY A 161 -9.89 -5.96 4.69
C GLY A 161 -8.50 -5.78 5.30
N THR A 162 -8.41 -5.27 6.53
CA THR A 162 -7.13 -5.09 7.25
C THR A 162 -6.62 -6.35 7.96
N LEU A 163 -7.26 -7.51 7.76
CA LEU A 163 -6.79 -8.76 8.36
C LEU A 163 -5.44 -9.20 7.77
N CYS A 164 -4.50 -9.56 8.65
CA CYS A 164 -3.13 -9.94 8.26
C CYS A 164 -3.01 -11.37 7.67
N LEU A 165 -4.10 -11.97 7.19
CA LEU A 165 -4.14 -13.36 6.72
C LEU A 165 -3.18 -13.60 5.56
N TRP A 166 -3.20 -12.70 4.58
CA TRP A 166 -2.34 -12.79 3.40
C TRP A 166 -0.85 -12.74 3.77
N GLN A 167 -0.45 -11.77 4.59
CA GLN A 167 0.95 -11.55 4.96
C GLN A 167 1.49 -12.70 5.82
N ALA A 168 0.68 -13.22 6.76
CA ALA A 168 1.07 -14.35 7.61
C ALA A 168 1.25 -15.64 6.79
N ASN A 169 0.37 -15.88 5.82
CA ASN A 169 0.48 -17.04 4.94
C ASN A 169 1.72 -16.96 4.05
N GLN A 170 1.94 -15.82 3.38
CA GLN A 170 3.11 -15.62 2.52
C GLN A 170 4.43 -15.76 3.29
N LEU A 171 4.50 -15.24 4.52
CA LEU A 171 5.69 -15.39 5.36
C LEU A 171 5.95 -16.84 5.76
N THR A 172 4.88 -17.59 6.07
CA THR A 172 5.00 -19.01 6.41
C THR A 172 5.50 -19.82 5.21
N GLU A 173 4.96 -19.59 4.02
CA GLU A 173 5.42 -20.25 2.80
C GLU A 173 6.85 -19.89 2.44
N ALA A 174 7.23 -18.61 2.54
CA ALA A 174 8.60 -18.17 2.29
C ALA A 174 9.61 -18.86 3.22
N ILE A 175 9.36 -18.86 4.55
CA ILE A 175 10.24 -19.54 5.52
C ILE A 175 10.31 -21.04 5.23
N THR A 176 9.17 -21.65 4.95
CA THR A 176 9.10 -23.09 4.68
C THR A 176 9.90 -23.45 3.43
N SER A 177 9.81 -22.66 2.36
CA SER A 177 10.57 -22.89 1.12
C SER A 177 12.09 -22.82 1.32
N VAL A 178 12.56 -21.91 2.17
CA VAL A 178 13.98 -21.80 2.52
C VAL A 178 14.43 -22.99 3.36
N LEU A 179 13.65 -23.36 4.38
CA LEU A 179 13.94 -24.53 5.22
C LEU A 179 13.98 -25.82 4.39
N HIS A 180 13.07 -25.97 3.43
CA HIS A 180 13.05 -27.11 2.50
C HIS A 180 14.34 -27.20 1.70
N HIS A 181 14.79 -26.08 1.16
CA HIS A 181 15.99 -26.02 0.34
C HIS A 181 17.25 -26.35 1.14
N ASP A 182 17.37 -25.83 2.35
CA ASP A 182 18.58 -25.96 3.17
C ASP A 182 18.67 -27.30 3.94
N THR A 183 17.53 -27.88 4.31
CA THR A 183 17.49 -29.04 5.24
C THR A 183 16.72 -30.24 4.73
N GLY A 184 15.99 -30.13 3.62
CA GLY A 184 15.13 -31.20 3.09
C GLY A 184 13.91 -31.55 3.97
N LEU A 185 13.65 -30.78 5.03
CA LEU A 185 12.52 -30.99 5.94
C LEU A 185 11.20 -30.65 5.23
N GLU A 186 10.32 -31.63 4.99
CA GLU A 186 9.00 -31.35 4.39
C GLU A 186 8.10 -30.47 5.26
N ALA A 187 7.21 -29.71 4.61
CA ALA A 187 6.31 -28.72 5.20
C ALA A 187 5.19 -29.37 6.01
N THR A 188 5.53 -30.04 7.10
CA THR A 188 4.53 -30.67 7.96
C THR A 188 3.67 -29.60 8.61
N PHE A 189 2.38 -29.90 8.83
CA PHE A 189 1.44 -29.02 9.52
C PHE A 189 2.01 -28.47 10.85
N GLY A 190 2.75 -29.29 11.60
CA GLY A 190 3.41 -28.88 12.84
C GLY A 190 4.43 -27.75 12.68
N ILE A 191 5.18 -27.72 11.57
CA ILE A 191 6.16 -26.66 11.28
C ILE A 191 5.43 -25.36 10.94
N LYS A 192 4.41 -25.42 10.07
CA LYS A 192 3.60 -24.24 9.72
C LYS A 192 2.89 -23.67 10.96
N LEU A 193 2.35 -24.53 11.82
CA LEU A 193 1.73 -24.12 13.07
C LEU A 193 2.74 -23.50 14.04
N GLY A 194 3.94 -24.07 14.16
CA GLY A 194 5.03 -23.50 14.95
C GLY A 194 5.41 -22.09 14.50
N ILE A 195 5.62 -21.90 13.20
CA ILE A 195 5.91 -20.59 12.60
C ILE A 195 4.78 -19.60 12.90
N GLY A 196 3.52 -20.00 12.70
CA GLY A 196 2.35 -19.16 12.98
C GLY A 196 2.26 -18.72 14.44
N VAL A 197 2.48 -19.63 15.39
CA VAL A 197 2.51 -19.32 16.82
C VAL A 197 3.64 -18.36 17.16
N THR A 198 4.84 -18.56 16.60
CA THR A 198 5.97 -17.64 16.80
C THR A 198 5.68 -16.25 16.25
N ILE A 199 5.12 -16.15 15.03
CA ILE A 199 4.70 -14.86 14.45
C ILE A 199 3.67 -14.18 15.36
N CYS A 200 2.65 -14.92 15.80
CA CYS A 200 1.60 -14.41 16.68
C CYS A 200 2.20 -13.86 17.99
N ALA A 201 3.11 -14.60 18.63
CA ALA A 201 3.77 -14.18 19.86
C ALA A 201 4.57 -12.89 19.66
N LEU A 202 5.38 -12.81 18.60
CA LEU A 202 6.20 -11.63 18.28
C LEU A 202 5.35 -10.39 17.98
N VAL A 203 4.30 -10.56 17.17
CA VAL A 203 3.39 -9.47 16.79
C VAL A 203 2.60 -8.99 18.01
N SER A 204 2.18 -9.90 18.90
CA SER A 204 1.43 -9.55 20.12
C SER A 204 2.22 -8.63 21.06
N VAL A 205 3.54 -8.82 21.18
CA VAL A 205 4.41 -7.95 21.99
C VAL A 205 4.33 -6.49 21.52
N VAL A 206 4.18 -6.27 20.21
CA VAL A 206 4.08 -4.94 19.60
C VAL A 206 2.66 -4.38 19.70
N ILE A 207 1.65 -5.17 19.31
CA ILE A 207 0.24 -4.73 19.24
C ILE A 207 -0.32 -4.40 20.62
N LEU A 208 -0.01 -5.20 21.65
CA LEU A 208 -0.51 -4.97 23.01
C LEU A 208 -0.02 -3.64 23.62
N GLY A 209 1.01 -3.01 23.06
CA GLY A 209 1.45 -1.67 23.46
C GLY A 209 0.70 -0.51 22.80
N GLY A 210 -0.32 -0.80 21.98
CA GLY A 210 -1.12 0.19 21.27
C GLY A 210 -0.38 0.93 20.16
N ILE A 211 -1.08 1.91 19.54
CA ILE A 211 -0.59 2.62 18.34
C ILE A 211 0.73 3.36 18.56
N LYS A 212 1.01 3.83 19.79
CA LYS A 212 2.30 4.45 20.14
C LYS A 212 3.45 3.46 20.02
N ARG A 213 3.30 2.22 20.50
CA ARG A 213 4.34 1.18 20.38
C ARG A 213 4.47 0.72 18.93
N ILE A 214 3.35 0.48 18.24
CA ILE A 214 3.32 0.08 16.83
C ILE A 214 4.11 1.09 15.98
N SER A 215 3.83 2.38 16.16
CA SER A 215 4.45 3.42 15.34
C SER A 215 5.91 3.66 15.70
N LYS A 216 6.28 3.52 16.99
CA LYS A 216 7.68 3.58 17.43
C LYS A 216 8.52 2.43 16.88
N VAL A 217 7.97 1.21 16.83
CA VAL A 217 8.63 0.06 16.22
C VAL A 217 8.74 0.26 14.71
N SER A 218 7.64 0.64 14.05
CA SER A 218 7.60 0.90 12.60
C SER A 218 8.64 1.94 12.17
N SER A 219 8.74 3.06 12.90
CA SER A 219 9.68 4.15 12.61
C SER A 219 11.15 3.75 12.68
N LYS A 220 11.48 2.64 13.35
CA LYS A 220 12.84 2.09 13.44
C LYS A 220 13.07 0.96 12.44
N VAL A 221 12.13 0.04 12.34
CA VAL A 221 12.27 -1.17 11.52
C VAL A 221 12.12 -0.85 10.04
N VAL A 222 11.13 -0.05 9.65
CA VAL A 222 10.80 0.20 8.24
C VAL A 222 11.93 0.90 7.48
N PRO A 223 12.55 1.98 7.99
CA PRO A 223 13.67 2.60 7.29
C PRO A 223 14.86 1.64 7.13
N GLY A 224 15.12 0.79 8.13
CA GLY A 224 16.16 -0.22 8.06
C GLY A 224 15.87 -1.30 7.01
N MET A 225 14.63 -1.79 6.96
CA MET A 225 14.17 -2.76 5.97
C MET A 225 14.29 -2.21 4.54
N VAL A 226 13.81 -1.00 4.29
CA VAL A 226 13.88 -0.34 2.97
C VAL A 226 15.34 -0.09 2.57
N ALA A 227 16.17 0.40 3.51
CA ALA A 227 17.60 0.62 3.23
C ALA A 227 18.34 -0.67 2.89
N LEU A 228 18.11 -1.75 3.65
CA LEU A 228 18.71 -3.06 3.38
C LEU A 228 18.30 -3.57 1.99
N TYR A 229 17.01 -3.48 1.67
CA TYR A 229 16.49 -3.86 0.36
C TYR A 229 17.16 -3.07 -0.78
N PHE A 230 17.30 -1.75 -0.62
CA PHE A 230 17.97 -0.90 -1.60
C PHE A 230 19.43 -1.26 -1.78
N ILE A 231 20.15 -1.59 -0.70
CA ILE A 231 21.56 -2.02 -0.78
C ILE A 231 21.69 -3.32 -1.56
N LEU A 232 20.83 -4.31 -1.27
CA LEU A 232 20.85 -5.60 -1.95
C LEU A 232 20.53 -5.47 -3.45
N VAL A 233 19.50 -4.71 -3.81
CA VAL A 233 19.17 -4.48 -5.22
C VAL A 233 20.25 -3.64 -5.91
N ALA A 234 20.78 -2.61 -5.26
CA ALA A 234 21.87 -1.81 -5.83
C ALA A 234 23.08 -2.69 -6.15
N TYR A 235 23.43 -3.65 -5.28
CA TYR A 235 24.48 -4.62 -5.56
C TYR A 235 24.20 -5.45 -6.83
N ILE A 236 22.96 -5.92 -7.02
CA ILE A 236 22.55 -6.67 -8.22
C ILE A 236 22.64 -5.79 -9.47
N ILE A 237 22.17 -4.54 -9.39
CA ILE A 237 22.22 -3.58 -10.49
C ILE A 237 23.67 -3.26 -10.85
N PHE A 238 24.55 -3.03 -9.87
CA PHE A 238 25.96 -2.74 -10.13
C PHE A 238 26.71 -3.92 -10.75
N THR A 239 26.36 -5.16 -10.38
CA THR A 239 26.96 -6.36 -11.00
C THR A 239 26.41 -6.64 -12.40
N ASN A 240 25.22 -6.14 -12.75
CA ASN A 240 24.56 -6.34 -14.05
C ASN A 240 24.32 -5.03 -14.81
N LEU A 241 25.20 -4.03 -14.61
CA LEU A 241 25.04 -2.70 -15.18
C LEU A 241 24.80 -2.67 -16.71
N PRO A 242 25.44 -3.53 -17.52
CA PRO A 242 25.23 -3.56 -18.97
C PRO A 242 23.79 -3.93 -19.40
N GLU A 243 23.07 -4.68 -18.57
CA GLU A 243 21.71 -5.16 -18.87
C GLU A 243 20.65 -4.09 -18.56
N VAL A 244 20.98 -3.11 -17.70
CA VAL A 244 20.03 -2.09 -17.23
C VAL A 244 19.36 -1.32 -18.38
N PRO A 245 20.08 -0.83 -19.41
CA PRO A 245 19.45 -0.16 -20.55
C PRO A 245 18.48 -1.06 -21.32
N ALA A 246 18.81 -2.35 -21.47
CA ALA A 246 17.95 -3.32 -22.15
C ALA A 246 16.65 -3.56 -21.36
N VAL A 247 16.74 -3.65 -20.03
CA VAL A 247 15.56 -3.76 -19.15
C VAL A 247 14.66 -2.53 -19.30
N PHE A 248 15.20 -1.31 -19.27
CA PHE A 248 14.39 -0.10 -19.49
C PHE A 248 13.75 -0.09 -20.89
N SER A 249 14.48 -0.49 -21.94
CA SER A 249 13.90 -0.62 -23.29
C SER A 249 12.72 -1.58 -23.30
N SER A 250 12.86 -2.75 -22.66
CA SER A 250 11.80 -3.76 -22.59
C SER A 250 10.55 -3.26 -21.87
N ILE A 251 10.70 -2.41 -20.85
CA ILE A 251 9.58 -1.80 -20.12
C ILE A 251 8.81 -0.84 -21.04
N PHE A 252 9.50 0.07 -21.71
CA PHE A 252 8.85 1.04 -22.60
C PHE A 252 8.26 0.36 -23.84
N GLU A 253 8.98 -0.56 -24.45
CA GLU A 253 8.48 -1.36 -25.58
C GLU A 253 7.24 -2.14 -25.15
N GLY A 254 7.31 -2.90 -24.06
CA GLY A 254 6.18 -3.67 -23.54
C GLY A 254 4.96 -2.81 -23.18
N ALA A 255 5.18 -1.60 -22.66
CA ALA A 255 4.10 -0.69 -22.26
C ALA A 255 3.35 -0.09 -23.46
N PHE A 256 4.05 0.18 -24.56
CA PHE A 256 3.52 0.83 -25.76
C PHE A 256 3.40 -0.12 -26.97
N ASN A 257 3.54 -1.44 -26.77
CA ASN A 257 3.39 -2.41 -27.85
C ASN A 257 1.92 -2.63 -28.20
N PHE A 258 1.38 -1.75 -29.04
CA PHE A 258 0.03 -1.87 -29.61
C PHE A 258 -0.06 -2.85 -30.78
N LYS A 259 1.04 -3.50 -31.20
CA LYS A 259 1.06 -4.36 -32.40
C LYS A 259 0.22 -5.63 -32.24
N ALA A 260 -0.04 -6.08 -31.02
CA ALA A 260 -0.93 -7.21 -30.73
C ALA A 260 -2.38 -6.76 -30.50
N GLY A 261 -2.94 -5.93 -31.39
CA GLY A 261 -4.30 -5.39 -31.28
C GLY A 261 -4.52 -4.52 -30.03
N ALA A 262 -5.50 -3.61 -30.08
CA ALA A 262 -5.78 -2.66 -29.00
C ALA A 262 -6.21 -3.30 -27.65
N GLY A 263 -6.25 -4.64 -27.53
CA GLY A 263 -6.65 -5.37 -26.32
C GLY A 263 -5.78 -6.56 -25.90
N GLY A 264 -4.70 -6.90 -26.63
CA GLY A 264 -3.95 -8.16 -26.40
C GLY A 264 -2.91 -8.08 -25.28
N LEU A 265 -1.78 -7.38 -25.53
CA LEU A 265 -0.65 -7.29 -24.59
C LEU A 265 -0.61 -5.94 -23.87
N ALA A 266 -0.79 -4.82 -24.58
CA ALA A 266 -0.82 -3.51 -23.94
C ALA A 266 -2.02 -3.37 -22.98
N GLY A 267 -3.21 -3.84 -23.38
CA GLY A 267 -4.41 -3.80 -22.54
C GLY A 267 -4.30 -4.67 -21.29
N THR A 268 -3.73 -5.86 -21.40
CA THR A 268 -3.50 -6.76 -20.26
C THR A 268 -2.40 -6.24 -19.34
N ALA A 269 -1.30 -5.71 -19.89
CA ALA A 269 -0.25 -5.04 -19.12
C ALA A 269 -0.78 -3.83 -18.33
N ILE A 270 -1.65 -3.02 -18.95
CA ILE A 270 -2.33 -1.89 -18.28
C ILE A 270 -3.19 -2.40 -17.13
N ILE A 271 -4.13 -3.30 -17.41
CA ILE A 271 -5.11 -3.76 -16.42
C ILE A 271 -4.39 -4.46 -15.26
N ILE A 272 -3.45 -5.35 -15.56
CA ILE A 272 -2.73 -6.14 -14.55
C ILE A 272 -1.76 -5.24 -13.77
N GLY A 273 -0.93 -4.45 -14.46
CA GLY A 273 0.06 -3.58 -13.83
C GLY A 273 -0.60 -2.57 -12.89
N VAL A 274 -1.66 -1.91 -13.36
CA VAL A 274 -2.35 -0.92 -12.54
C VAL A 274 -3.23 -1.56 -11.45
N ARG A 275 -3.97 -2.66 -11.72
CA ARG A 275 -4.77 -3.36 -10.67
C ARG A 275 -3.86 -3.84 -9.54
N ARG A 276 -2.65 -4.32 -9.86
CA ARG A 276 -1.66 -4.70 -8.85
C ARG A 276 -1.07 -3.47 -8.16
N ALA A 277 -0.69 -2.42 -8.88
CA ALA A 277 -0.18 -1.19 -8.27
C ALA A 277 -1.19 -0.52 -7.32
N THR A 278 -2.48 -0.50 -7.65
CA THR A 278 -3.53 0.05 -6.75
C THR A 278 -3.69 -0.77 -5.47
N LEU A 279 -3.42 -2.07 -5.53
CA LEU A 279 -3.42 -2.93 -4.34
C LEU A 279 -2.15 -2.72 -3.49
N VAL A 280 -1.03 -2.36 -4.12
CA VAL A 280 0.26 -2.18 -3.45
C VAL A 280 0.37 -0.80 -2.79
N ASN A 281 0.00 0.29 -3.48
CA ASN A 281 0.05 1.64 -2.92
C ASN A 281 -1.10 2.00 -1.95
N GLU A 282 -2.13 1.15 -1.84
CA GLU A 282 -3.37 1.40 -1.09
C GLU A 282 -4.03 2.78 -1.36
N ALA A 283 -3.78 3.38 -2.53
CA ALA A 283 -4.35 4.69 -2.87
C ALA A 283 -5.86 4.55 -3.16
N GLY A 284 -6.68 5.33 -2.46
CA GLY A 284 -8.14 5.25 -2.54
C GLY A 284 -8.77 4.18 -1.63
N VAL A 285 -7.97 3.37 -0.94
CA VAL A 285 -8.47 2.39 0.08
C VAL A 285 -8.75 3.09 1.41
N GLY A 286 -8.06 4.20 1.70
CA GLY A 286 -8.29 5.02 2.89
C GLY A 286 -7.71 4.48 4.21
N THR A 287 -7.06 3.31 4.21
CA THR A 287 -6.38 2.71 5.38
C THR A 287 -5.22 3.57 5.90
N ALA A 288 -4.32 4.00 5.02
CA ALA A 288 -3.21 4.90 5.41
C ALA A 288 -3.71 6.20 6.06
N SER A 289 -4.89 6.69 5.64
CA SER A 289 -5.50 7.90 6.18
C SER A 289 -5.94 7.73 7.64
N MET A 290 -6.14 6.50 8.12
CA MET A 290 -6.38 6.23 9.54
C MET A 290 -5.12 6.50 10.39
N MET A 291 -3.95 6.06 9.92
CA MET A 291 -2.67 6.30 10.59
C MET A 291 -2.31 7.79 10.60
N HIS A 292 -2.48 8.47 9.47
CA HIS A 292 -2.31 9.93 9.40
C HIS A 292 -3.33 10.68 10.27
N GLY A 293 -4.48 10.09 10.56
CA GLY A 293 -5.50 10.65 11.47
C GLY A 293 -5.04 10.73 12.92
N ALA A 294 -4.26 9.74 13.36
CA ALA A 294 -3.64 9.70 14.67
C ALA A 294 -2.41 10.64 14.79
N SER A 295 -1.96 11.26 13.69
CA SER A 295 -0.79 12.13 13.69
C SER A 295 -1.02 13.46 14.42
N ARG A 296 0.04 13.96 15.07
CA ARG A 296 0.11 15.29 15.69
C ARG A 296 0.36 16.35 14.62
N ASN A 297 -0.70 16.73 13.93
CA ASN A 297 -0.64 17.79 12.92
C ASN A 297 -1.93 18.62 12.93
N LYS A 298 -1.77 19.96 12.89
CA LYS A 298 -2.86 20.94 12.75
C LYS A 298 -2.98 21.48 11.32
N GLN A 299 -2.01 21.21 10.45
CA GLN A 299 -1.95 21.72 9.07
C GLN A 299 -2.30 20.61 8.08
N PRO A 300 -3.53 20.60 7.52
CA PRO A 300 -3.99 19.56 6.60
C PRO A 300 -3.10 19.36 5.38
N ILE A 301 -2.66 20.46 4.76
CA ILE A 301 -1.84 20.41 3.55
C ILE A 301 -0.47 19.79 3.84
N ARG A 302 0.10 20.07 5.02
CA ARG A 302 1.38 19.48 5.42
C ARG A 302 1.26 17.97 5.59
N GLU A 303 0.20 17.48 6.22
CA GLU A 303 0.00 16.03 6.36
C GLU A 303 -0.32 15.36 5.02
N GLY A 304 -1.09 16.01 4.15
CA GLY A 304 -1.32 15.54 2.78
C GLY A 304 -0.02 15.37 2.01
N LEU A 305 0.89 16.35 2.11
CA LEU A 305 2.22 16.25 1.51
C LEU A 305 3.04 15.10 2.10
N VAL A 306 2.92 14.81 3.39
CA VAL A 306 3.61 13.66 4.00
C VAL A 306 3.00 12.34 3.54
N ALA A 307 1.67 12.24 3.49
CA ALA A 307 0.95 11.02 3.09
C ALA A 307 1.25 10.60 1.65
N MET A 308 1.40 11.55 0.72
CA MET A 308 1.74 11.24 -0.67
C MET A 308 3.15 10.65 -0.86
N ILE A 309 4.04 10.74 0.14
CA ILE A 309 5.37 10.11 0.05
C ILE A 309 5.26 8.58 0.03
N GLY A 310 4.22 8.01 0.66
CA GLY A 310 3.99 6.57 0.74
C GLY A 310 4.01 5.90 -0.65
N PRO A 311 3.09 6.26 -1.57
CA PRO A 311 3.08 5.70 -2.93
C PRO A 311 4.38 5.93 -3.71
N SER A 312 5.08 7.05 -3.46
CA SER A 312 6.37 7.31 -4.12
C SER A 312 7.45 6.32 -3.70
N ILE A 313 7.50 5.94 -2.42
CA ILE A 313 8.50 5.01 -1.90
C ILE A 313 8.12 3.59 -2.29
N ASP A 314 6.89 3.18 -2.02
CA ASP A 314 6.44 1.80 -2.20
C ASP A 314 6.29 1.43 -3.70
N SER A 315 5.37 2.07 -4.41
CA SER A 315 5.12 1.75 -5.82
C SER A 315 6.06 2.44 -6.79
N GLY A 316 6.65 3.57 -6.40
CA GLY A 316 7.59 4.30 -7.24
C GLY A 316 9.01 3.73 -7.20
N LEU A 317 9.56 3.50 -6.00
CA LEU A 317 10.96 3.06 -5.84
C LEU A 317 11.07 1.56 -5.56
N VAL A 318 10.40 1.04 -4.52
CA VAL A 318 10.53 -0.37 -4.13
C VAL A 318 10.06 -1.29 -5.26
N CYS A 319 8.90 -1.02 -5.87
CA CYS A 319 8.41 -1.82 -6.98
C CYS A 319 9.25 -1.71 -8.26
N THR A 320 10.02 -0.64 -8.45
CA THR A 320 10.94 -0.48 -9.59
C THR A 320 12.24 -1.23 -9.39
N LEU A 321 12.67 -1.32 -8.13
CA LEU A 321 13.84 -2.09 -7.71
C LEU A 321 13.56 -3.60 -7.64
N THR A 322 12.28 -3.99 -7.55
CA THR A 322 11.84 -5.38 -7.61
C THR A 322 11.86 -5.88 -9.03
#